data_AF-A0A660P0F7-F1
#
_entry.id   AF-A0A660P0F7-F1
#
_cell.length_a   1.000
_cell.length_b   1.000
_cell.length_c   1.000
_cell.angle_alpha   90.00
_cell.angle_beta   90.00
_cell.angle_gamma   90.00
#
_symmetry.space_group_name_H-M   'P 1'
#
loop_
_entity.id
_entity.type
_entity.pdbx_description
1 polymer ?
#
loop_
_entity_poly.entity_id
_entity_poly.type
_entity_poly.pdbx_seq_one_letter_code
_entity_poly.pdbx_strand_id
1 'polypeptide(L)'
;MIEEKRFIAIILLLLSVCVTFGQQQKIRDNHGRTMEIYIPDAVVGTAASGASNANARCFKTENELTAIAAPIEVEEESVAIARLINRISGSLCLSYGPEVQKHIDKYVKQGRHSTSCLLARASYYNPIFEEALLYYGLPLELKHLPVIESSLNPKAISRQGAAGLWQLMPATGQQYNLQI
;
A
#
# COMPACT_ATOMS: atom_id res chain seq x y z
N MET A 1 -28.83 -26.73 -34.46
CA MET A 1 -27.71 -27.06 -33.53
C MET A 1 -26.49 -26.14 -33.62
N ILE A 2 -26.32 -25.32 -34.68
CA ILE A 2 -25.16 -24.39 -34.80
C ILE A 2 -25.49 -22.99 -34.24
N GLU A 3 -26.72 -22.50 -34.42
CA GLU A 3 -27.14 -21.17 -33.95
C GLU A 3 -27.21 -21.05 -32.42
N GLU A 4 -27.67 -22.09 -31.71
CA GLU A 4 -27.70 -22.09 -30.22
C GLU A 4 -26.30 -22.02 -29.60
N LYS A 5 -25.30 -22.66 -30.23
CA LYS A 5 -23.90 -22.62 -29.76
C LYS A 5 -23.27 -21.25 -29.91
N ARG A 6 -23.68 -20.48 -30.94
CA ARG A 6 -23.21 -19.10 -31.18
C ARG A 6 -23.83 -18.12 -30.18
N PHE A 7 -25.10 -18.32 -29.84
CA PHE A 7 -25.78 -17.53 -28.81
C PHE A 7 -25.13 -17.71 -27.42
N ILE A 8 -24.83 -18.96 -27.03
CA ILE A 8 -24.19 -19.26 -25.74
C ILE A 8 -22.77 -18.66 -25.70
N ALA A 9 -22.02 -18.70 -26.80
CA ALA A 9 -20.69 -18.11 -26.88
C ALA A 9 -20.71 -16.58 -26.73
N ILE A 10 -21.69 -15.89 -27.31
CA ILE A 10 -21.85 -14.42 -27.19
C ILE A 10 -22.24 -14.04 -25.76
N ILE A 11 -23.11 -14.82 -25.10
CA ILE A 11 -23.49 -14.60 -23.69
C ILE A 11 -22.29 -14.80 -22.76
N LEU A 12 -21.48 -15.84 -22.98
CA LEU A 12 -20.25 -16.07 -22.21
C LEU A 12 -19.20 -14.95 -22.43
N LEU A 13 -19.11 -14.43 -23.65
CA LEU A 13 -18.18 -13.34 -23.99
C LEU A 13 -18.66 -12.00 -23.41
N LEU A 14 -19.97 -11.75 -23.31
CA LEU A 14 -20.55 -10.58 -22.66
C LEU A 14 -20.50 -10.65 -21.12
N LEU A 15 -20.66 -11.85 -20.53
CA LEU A 15 -20.50 -12.07 -19.09
C LEU A 15 -19.03 -11.91 -18.65
N SER A 16 -18.07 -12.23 -19.52
CA SER A 16 -16.63 -12.05 -19.26
C SER A 16 -16.18 -10.58 -19.21
N VAL A 17 -16.97 -9.63 -19.73
CA VAL A 17 -16.63 -8.20 -19.75
C VAL A 17 -17.20 -7.46 -18.53
N CYS A 18 -18.03 -8.10 -17.70
CA CYS A 18 -18.85 -7.40 -16.71
C CYS A 18 -18.32 -7.38 -15.27
N VAL A 19 -17.00 -7.42 -15.03
CA VAL A 19 -16.48 -7.36 -13.64
C VAL A 19 -15.31 -6.40 -13.52
N THR A 20 -15.57 -5.12 -13.72
CA THR A 20 -14.79 -4.02 -13.11
C THR A 20 -15.72 -2.86 -12.78
N PHE A 21 -16.70 -3.08 -11.90
CA PHE A 21 -17.46 -1.97 -11.33
C PHE A 21 -16.73 -1.51 -10.07
N GLY A 22 -15.65 -0.75 -10.26
CA GLY A 22 -15.04 -0.02 -9.14
C GLY A 22 -16.10 0.87 -8.51
N GLN A 23 -16.22 0.84 -7.18
CA GLN A 23 -17.16 1.69 -6.46
C GLN A 23 -16.76 3.16 -6.66
N GLN A 24 -17.35 3.83 -7.64
CA GLN A 24 -17.24 5.27 -7.81
C GLN A 24 -18.26 5.94 -6.90
N GLN A 25 -17.77 6.66 -5.89
CA GLN A 25 -18.62 7.41 -4.99
C GLN A 25 -18.67 8.88 -5.43
N LYS A 26 -19.89 9.39 -5.68
CA LYS A 26 -20.11 10.83 -5.90
C LYS A 26 -20.22 11.53 -4.56
N ILE A 27 -19.19 12.28 -4.21
CA ILE A 27 -19.19 13.11 -3.01
C ILE A 27 -19.44 14.56 -3.43
N ARG A 28 -20.36 15.24 -2.74
CA ARG A 28 -20.59 16.67 -2.91
C ARG A 28 -19.80 17.41 -1.83
N ASP A 29 -18.95 18.34 -2.24
CA ASP A 29 -18.17 19.15 -1.31
C ASP A 29 -19.03 20.23 -0.63
N ASN A 30 -18.51 20.81 0.46
CA ASN A 30 -19.15 21.94 1.17
C ASN A 30 -19.33 23.20 0.30
N HIS A 31 -18.73 23.24 -0.89
CA HIS A 31 -18.85 24.33 -1.87
C HIS A 31 -19.82 23.97 -3.01
N GLY A 32 -20.52 22.83 -2.91
CA GLY A 32 -21.51 22.37 -3.87
C GLY A 32 -20.96 21.68 -5.11
N ARG A 33 -19.64 21.47 -5.23
CA ARG A 33 -18.99 20.75 -6.33
C ARG A 33 -19.10 19.24 -6.10
N THR A 34 -19.41 18.49 -7.15
CA THR A 34 -19.45 17.03 -7.09
C THR A 34 -18.12 16.47 -7.58
N MET A 35 -17.50 15.60 -6.79
CA MET A 35 -16.30 14.85 -7.16
C MET A 35 -16.64 13.36 -7.25
N GLU A 36 -16.16 12.70 -8.30
CA GLU A 36 -16.19 11.24 -8.40
C GLU A 36 -14.89 10.71 -7.78
N ILE A 37 -15.02 10.06 -6.62
CA ILE A 37 -13.90 9.46 -5.91
C ILE A 37 -13.92 7.97 -6.20
N TYR A 38 -12.79 7.46 -6.68
CA TYR A 38 -12.55 6.04 -6.79
C TYR A 38 -12.11 5.51 -5.42
N ILE A 39 -12.87 4.54 -4.91
CA ILE A 39 -12.52 3.78 -3.72
C ILE A 39 -12.15 2.37 -4.19
N PRO A 40 -10.88 1.96 -4.06
CA PRO A 40 -10.49 0.61 -4.40
C PRO A 40 -11.16 -0.38 -3.46
N ASP A 41 -11.68 -1.48 -4.01
CA ASP A 41 -12.22 -2.56 -3.20
C ASP A 41 -11.07 -3.22 -2.43
N ALA A 42 -11.28 -3.50 -1.15
CA ALA A 42 -10.35 -4.34 -0.40
C ALA A 42 -10.40 -5.75 -1.01
N VAL A 43 -9.53 -6.04 -1.98
CA VAL A 43 -9.44 -7.34 -2.62
C VAL A 43 -9.11 -8.37 -1.53
N VAL A 44 -10.13 -9.09 -1.07
CA VAL A 44 -9.96 -10.33 -0.32
C VAL A 44 -9.34 -11.30 -1.30
N GLY A 45 -8.03 -11.51 -1.18
CA GLY A 45 -7.21 -12.19 -2.17
C GLY A 45 -7.85 -13.44 -2.77
N THR A 46 -8.46 -13.28 -3.93
CA THR A 46 -8.52 -14.31 -4.97
C THR A 46 -7.52 -13.90 -6.02
N ALA A 47 -6.41 -14.62 -6.03
CA ALA A 47 -5.36 -14.44 -7.01
C ALA A 47 -5.91 -14.59 -8.44
N ALA A 48 -5.86 -13.53 -9.24
CA ALA A 48 -5.67 -13.61 -10.69
C ALA A 48 -5.30 -12.25 -11.29
N SER A 49 -4.04 -12.15 -11.73
CA SER A 49 -3.60 -11.49 -12.97
C SER A 49 -3.80 -9.97 -13.10
N GLY A 50 -2.71 -9.20 -12.94
CA GLY A 50 -2.63 -7.89 -13.61
C GLY A 50 -1.76 -6.80 -13.01
N ALA A 51 -0.83 -7.07 -12.09
CA ALA A 51 0.19 -6.09 -11.73
C ALA A 51 1.53 -6.78 -11.49
N SER A 52 2.31 -6.87 -12.57
CA SER A 52 3.74 -7.14 -12.50
C SER A 52 4.44 -5.94 -11.86
N ASN A 53 4.41 -5.86 -10.52
CA ASN A 53 5.36 -5.04 -9.78
C ASN A 53 6.23 -5.99 -8.96
N ALA A 54 7.49 -6.02 -9.37
CA ALA A 54 8.55 -6.85 -8.85
C ALA A 54 8.71 -6.64 -7.33
N ASN A 55 8.44 -7.67 -6.53
CA ASN A 55 9.21 -8.07 -5.34
C ASN A 55 8.56 -9.24 -4.57
N ALA A 56 7.87 -10.15 -5.25
CA ALA A 56 7.47 -11.44 -4.69
C ALA A 56 8.41 -12.56 -5.16
N ARG A 57 9.68 -12.52 -4.74
CA ARG A 57 10.50 -13.74 -4.66
C ARG A 57 10.71 -14.06 -3.19
N CYS A 58 9.68 -14.70 -2.62
CA CYS A 58 9.84 -15.44 -1.38
C CYS A 58 10.63 -16.71 -1.66
N PHE A 59 11.57 -17.01 -0.77
CA PHE A 59 12.42 -18.18 -0.65
C PHE A 59 11.97 -19.43 -1.44
N LYS A 60 12.74 -19.80 -2.46
CA LYS A 60 12.93 -21.21 -2.83
C LYS A 60 14.32 -21.60 -2.38
N THR A 61 14.37 -22.49 -1.40
CA THR A 61 15.59 -23.20 -1.02
C THR A 61 15.80 -24.31 -2.03
N GLU A 62 16.63 -24.07 -3.06
CA GLU A 62 17.32 -25.15 -3.74
C GLU A 62 18.79 -24.74 -3.91
N ASN A 63 19.62 -25.63 -3.37
CA ASN A 63 21.06 -25.57 -3.30
C ASN A 63 21.64 -25.87 -4.69
N GLU A 64 22.10 -24.85 -5.41
CA GLU A 64 23.05 -25.03 -6.51
C GLU A 64 24.27 -24.11 -6.27
N LEU A 65 25.34 -24.75 -5.78
CA LEU A 65 26.68 -24.20 -5.70
C LEU A 65 27.22 -24.01 -7.12
N THR A 66 27.23 -22.77 -7.62
CA THR A 66 28.37 -22.13 -8.35
C THR A 66 27.91 -20.81 -8.96
N ALA A 67 28.26 -19.68 -8.34
CA ALA A 67 28.39 -18.39 -9.03
C ALA A 67 29.14 -17.40 -8.12
N ILE A 68 30.44 -17.25 -8.39
CA ILE A 68 31.29 -16.08 -8.14
C ILE A 68 31.04 -15.39 -6.79
N ALA A 69 31.78 -15.84 -5.78
CA ALA A 69 31.94 -15.11 -4.53
C ALA A 69 32.66 -13.78 -4.81
N ALA A 70 31.87 -12.73 -5.07
CA ALA A 70 32.33 -11.36 -4.91
C ALA A 70 32.84 -11.22 -3.46
N PRO A 71 33.98 -10.55 -3.22
CA PRO A 71 34.45 -10.33 -1.86
C PRO A 71 33.32 -9.66 -1.07
N ILE A 72 32.89 -10.31 0.01
CA ILE A 72 31.92 -9.71 0.94
C ILE A 72 32.72 -8.64 1.70
N GLU A 73 32.79 -7.45 1.11
CA GLU A 73 33.24 -6.27 1.83
C GLU A 73 32.26 -6.06 3.00
N VAL A 74 32.80 -6.01 4.21
CA VAL A 74 32.02 -5.68 5.41
C VAL A 74 31.63 -4.22 5.28
N GLU A 75 30.47 -3.99 4.67
CA GLU A 75 29.91 -2.67 4.49
C GLU A 75 29.47 -2.13 5.85
N GLU A 76 29.83 -0.89 6.14
CA GLU A 76 29.36 -0.19 7.34
C GLU A 76 27.82 -0.11 7.33
N GLU A 77 27.18 -0.38 8.48
CA GLU A 77 25.71 -0.42 8.61
C GLU A 77 25.04 0.84 8.05
N SER A 78 25.68 2.00 8.24
CA SER A 78 25.23 3.31 7.75
C SER A 78 25.13 3.37 6.22
N VAL A 79 26.10 2.81 5.50
CA VAL A 79 26.14 2.80 4.03
C VAL A 79 25.10 1.83 3.49
N ALA A 80 24.94 0.66 4.12
CA ALA A 80 23.92 -0.32 3.74
C ALA A 80 22.50 0.23 3.89
N ILE A 81 22.23 0.94 4.99
CA ILE A 81 20.94 1.61 5.24
C ILE A 81 20.69 2.72 4.22
N ALA A 82 21.69 3.56 3.93
CA ALA A 82 21.56 4.61 2.92
C ALA A 82 21.23 4.04 1.53
N ARG A 83 21.87 2.93 1.14
CA ARG A 83 21.54 2.21 -0.12
C ARG A 83 20.11 1.67 -0.12
N LEU A 84 19.62 1.17 1.02
CA LEU A 84 18.24 0.68 1.12
C LEU A 84 17.23 1.82 1.00
N ILE A 85 17.49 2.95 1.67
CA ILE A 85 16.64 4.15 1.60
C ILE A 85 16.57 4.68 0.16
N ASN A 86 17.70 4.73 -0.54
CA ASN A 86 17.74 5.16 -1.94
C ASN A 86 16.95 4.22 -2.87
N ARG A 87 16.81 2.93 -2.53
CA ARG A 87 16.05 1.96 -3.32
C ARG A 87 14.54 2.15 -3.22
N ILE A 88 14.07 2.64 -2.08
CA ILE A 88 12.64 2.90 -1.82
C ILE A 88 12.25 4.35 -2.15
N SER A 89 13.23 5.24 -2.28
CA SER A 89 13.05 6.62 -2.73
C SER A 89 12.77 6.61 -4.23
N GLY A 90 11.52 6.89 -4.61
CA GLY A 90 11.12 7.06 -6.00
C GLY A 90 10.95 8.54 -6.31
N SER A 91 9.78 9.09 -5.99
CA SER A 91 9.43 10.48 -6.28
C SER A 91 9.70 11.43 -5.12
N LEU A 92 9.81 10.89 -3.89
CA LEU A 92 10.17 11.65 -2.70
C LEU A 92 11.65 11.40 -2.38
N CYS A 93 12.46 12.46 -2.33
CA CYS A 93 13.86 12.36 -1.90
C CYS A 93 13.94 12.02 -0.41
N LEU A 94 14.46 10.83 -0.08
CA LEU A 94 14.64 10.38 1.30
C LEU A 94 16.11 10.44 1.69
N SER A 95 16.42 11.11 2.79
CA SER A 95 17.79 11.22 3.31
C SER A 95 17.96 10.40 4.58
N TYR A 96 19.13 9.77 4.72
CA TYR A 96 19.52 9.09 5.95
C TYR A 96 20.23 10.05 6.91
N GLY A 97 19.89 9.96 8.21
CA GLY A 97 20.52 10.75 9.25
C GLY A 97 20.24 10.19 10.66
N PRO A 98 20.79 10.80 11.72
CA PRO A 98 20.70 10.29 13.08
C PRO A 98 19.25 10.13 13.59
N GLU A 99 18.36 11.06 13.23
CA GLU A 99 16.94 10.98 13.59
C GLU A 99 16.23 9.79 12.93
N VAL A 100 16.58 9.47 11.68
CA VAL A 100 16.05 8.30 10.99
C VAL A 100 16.56 7.02 11.64
N GLN A 101 17.85 6.97 11.98
CA GLN A 101 18.44 5.81 12.67
C GLN A 101 17.73 5.49 13.98
N LYS A 102 17.39 6.50 14.77
CA LYS A 102 16.62 6.32 16.02
C LYS A 102 15.28 5.63 15.78
N HIS A 103 14.59 5.97 14.69
CA HIS A 103 13.33 5.32 14.32
C HIS A 103 13.56 3.89 13.82
N ILE A 104 14.60 3.65 13.03
CA ILE A 104 15.00 2.31 12.60
C ILE A 104 15.23 1.42 13.82
N ASP A 105 16.02 1.90 14.79
CA ASP A 105 16.30 1.16 16.03
C ASP A 105 15.02 0.87 16.84
N LYS A 106 14.10 1.83 16.89
CA LYS A 106 12.79 1.65 17.55
C LYS A 106 12.00 0.50 16.93
N TYR A 107 11.89 0.45 15.60
CA TYR A 107 11.12 -0.60 14.92
C TYR A 107 11.85 -1.95 14.89
N VAL A 108 13.16 -1.96 14.67
CA VAL A 108 13.93 -3.20 14.44
C VAL A 108 14.45 -3.82 15.75
N LYS A 109 14.96 -3.00 16.68
CA LYS A 109 15.61 -3.48 17.90
C LYS A 109 14.64 -3.54 19.08
N GLN A 110 13.85 -2.49 19.31
CA GLN A 110 13.02 -2.36 20.51
C GLN A 110 11.59 -2.92 20.33
N GLY A 111 10.99 -2.69 19.16
CA GLY A 111 9.57 -2.92 18.90
C GLY A 111 9.25 -4.18 18.11
N ARG A 112 9.98 -5.29 18.27
CA ARG A 112 9.81 -6.47 17.38
C ARG A 112 8.39 -7.02 17.33
N HIS A 113 7.75 -7.18 18.48
CA HIS A 113 6.38 -7.69 18.55
C HIS A 113 5.37 -6.71 17.92
N SER A 114 5.42 -5.43 18.31
CA SER A 114 4.54 -4.40 17.75
C SER A 114 4.75 -4.23 16.25
N THR A 115 6.00 -4.30 15.78
CA THR A 115 6.37 -4.25 14.37
C THR A 115 5.85 -5.46 13.61
N SER A 116 5.88 -6.66 14.19
CA SER A 116 5.26 -7.85 13.58
C SER A 116 3.76 -7.65 13.36
N CYS A 117 3.02 -7.18 14.38
CA CYS A 117 1.61 -6.87 14.22
C CYS A 117 1.36 -5.75 13.21
N LEU A 118 2.20 -4.73 13.18
CA LEU A 118 2.14 -3.65 12.20
C LEU A 118 2.33 -4.18 10.77
N LEU A 119 3.32 -5.04 10.53
CA LEU A 119 3.57 -5.64 9.22
C LEU A 119 2.38 -6.52 8.77
N ALA A 120 1.73 -7.23 9.69
CA ALA A 120 0.52 -7.99 9.40
C ALA A 120 -0.67 -7.09 9.00
N ARG A 121 -0.77 -5.87 9.54
CA ARG A 121 -1.77 -4.89 9.09
C ARG A 121 -1.36 -4.26 7.75
N ALA A 122 -0.07 -4.01 7.56
CA ALA A 122 0.48 -3.42 6.34
C ALA A 122 0.21 -4.31 5.12
N SER A 123 0.29 -5.64 5.26
CA SER A 123 -0.06 -6.55 4.15
C SER A 123 -1.51 -6.42 3.68
N TYR A 124 -2.42 -5.99 4.56
CA TYR A 124 -3.82 -5.75 4.22
C TYR A 124 -4.07 -4.35 3.64
N TYR A 125 -3.52 -3.30 4.27
CA TYR A 125 -3.81 -1.92 3.87
C TYR A 125 -2.94 -1.39 2.74
N ASN A 126 -1.70 -1.87 2.58
CA ASN A 126 -0.79 -1.35 1.56
C ASN A 126 -1.34 -1.48 0.14
N PRO A 127 -1.93 -2.61 -0.30
CA PRO A 127 -2.51 -2.71 -1.64
C PRO A 127 -3.60 -1.66 -1.89
N ILE A 128 -4.47 -1.43 -0.90
CA ILE A 128 -5.56 -0.44 -0.98
C ILE A 128 -4.97 0.98 -1.13
N PHE A 129 -3.94 1.30 -0.35
CA PHE A 129 -3.27 2.61 -0.43
C PHE A 129 -2.53 2.78 -1.76
N GLU A 130 -1.80 1.76 -2.22
CA GLU A 130 -1.07 1.80 -3.48
C GLU A 130 -2.01 2.00 -4.67
N GLU A 131 -3.14 1.28 -4.69
CA GLU A 131 -4.13 1.42 -5.74
C GLU A 131 -4.74 2.83 -5.79
N ALA A 132 -5.12 3.38 -4.64
CA ALA A 132 -5.60 4.76 -4.55
C ALA A 132 -4.53 5.78 -4.96
N LEU A 133 -3.29 5.64 -4.45
CA LEU A 133 -2.20 6.57 -4.75
C LEU A 133 -1.86 6.55 -6.25
N LEU A 134 -1.82 5.36 -6.88
CA LEU A 134 -1.60 5.22 -8.32
C LEU A 134 -2.73 5.87 -9.12
N TYR A 135 -3.98 5.65 -8.73
CA TYR A 135 -5.14 6.25 -9.40
C TYR A 135 -5.07 7.78 -9.41
N TYR A 136 -4.64 8.39 -8.29
CA TYR A 136 -4.49 9.84 -8.18
C TYR A 136 -3.11 10.37 -8.63
N GLY A 137 -2.22 9.52 -9.13
CA GLY A 137 -0.88 9.91 -9.57
C GLY A 137 0.02 10.43 -8.43
N LEU A 138 -0.19 9.94 -7.22
CA LEU A 138 0.54 10.34 -6.01
C LEU A 138 1.74 9.41 -5.73
N PRO A 139 2.78 9.93 -5.04
CA PRO A 139 3.91 9.12 -4.56
C PRO A 139 3.47 7.90 -3.74
N LEU A 140 3.93 6.71 -4.10
CA LEU A 140 3.64 5.47 -3.37
C LEU A 140 4.21 5.48 -1.94
N GLU A 141 5.24 6.28 -1.71
CA GLU A 141 5.90 6.45 -0.44
C GLU A 141 4.95 7.01 0.63
N LEU A 142 3.88 7.73 0.24
CA LEU A 142 2.87 8.27 1.15
C LEU A 142 2.10 7.19 1.91
N LYS A 143 2.07 5.94 1.42
CA LYS A 143 1.43 4.81 2.12
C LYS A 143 2.02 4.55 3.52
N HIS A 144 3.21 5.06 3.80
CA HIS A 144 3.86 4.91 5.11
C HIS A 144 3.40 5.94 6.15
N LEU A 145 2.67 6.99 5.76
CA LEU A 145 2.15 7.98 6.73
C LEU A 145 1.21 7.33 7.77
N PRO A 146 0.21 6.51 7.38
CA PRO A 146 -0.63 5.80 8.36
C PRO A 146 0.14 4.87 9.33
N VAL A 147 1.34 4.42 8.96
CA VAL A 147 2.20 3.61 9.83
C VAL A 147 2.72 4.45 11.00
N ILE A 148 3.18 5.67 10.73
CA ILE A 148 3.70 6.56 11.78
C ILE A 148 2.58 7.17 12.61
N GLU A 149 1.41 7.43 12.01
CA GLU A 149 0.30 8.11 12.67
C GLU A 149 -0.48 7.20 13.61
N SER A 150 -0.83 5.99 13.17
CA SER A 150 -1.73 5.09 13.91
C SER A 150 -1.21 3.67 14.08
N SER A 151 -0.04 3.36 13.52
CA SER A 151 0.41 1.95 13.35
C SER A 151 -0.63 1.10 12.63
N LEU A 152 -1.32 1.71 11.65
CA LEU A 152 -2.42 1.10 10.88
C LEU A 152 -3.59 0.62 11.74
N ASN A 153 -3.87 1.30 12.85
CA ASN A 153 -5.01 0.99 13.69
C ASN A 153 -6.23 1.86 13.29
N PRO A 154 -7.29 1.28 12.69
CA PRO A 154 -8.46 2.05 12.26
C PRO A 154 -9.27 2.63 13.43
N LYS A 155 -9.06 2.14 14.66
CA LYS A 155 -9.72 2.63 15.87
C LYS A 155 -8.84 3.57 16.70
N ALA A 156 -7.68 4.00 16.18
CA ALA A 156 -6.80 4.92 16.90
C ALA A 156 -7.48 6.28 17.07
N ILE A 157 -7.50 6.78 18.31
CA ILE A 157 -7.96 8.13 18.64
C ILE A 157 -6.88 8.79 19.51
N SER A 158 -6.39 9.94 19.08
CA SER A 158 -5.42 10.73 19.84
C SER A 158 -6.11 11.47 20.99
N ARG A 159 -5.31 11.90 21.97
CA ARG A 159 -5.79 12.76 23.07
C ARG A 159 -6.38 14.09 22.59
N GLN A 160 -6.02 14.54 21.38
CA GLN A 160 -6.51 15.78 20.79
C GLN A 160 -7.71 15.54 19.86
N GLY A 161 -8.14 14.29 19.67
CA GLY A 161 -9.32 13.94 18.87
C GLY A 161 -9.03 13.56 17.42
N ALA A 162 -7.76 13.46 17.02
CA ALA A 162 -7.39 12.90 15.71
C ALA A 162 -7.78 11.41 15.66
N ALA A 163 -8.35 10.94 14.55
CA ALA A 163 -8.93 9.59 14.48
C ALA A 163 -8.56 8.80 13.21
N GLY A 164 -8.58 7.47 13.36
CA GLY A 164 -8.44 6.52 12.26
C GLY A 164 -7.00 6.29 11.81
N LEU A 165 -6.86 5.65 10.64
CA LEU A 165 -5.56 5.24 10.08
C LEU A 165 -4.62 6.43 9.85
N TRP A 166 -5.19 7.52 9.33
CA TRP A 166 -4.47 8.74 8.94
C TRP A 166 -4.45 9.81 10.04
N GLN A 167 -5.07 9.54 11.21
CA GLN A 167 -5.19 10.52 12.30
C GLN A 167 -5.71 11.90 11.83
N LEU A 168 -6.79 11.92 11.06
CA LEU A 168 -7.41 13.17 10.65
C LEU A 168 -8.18 13.80 11.81
N MET A 169 -8.11 15.12 11.92
CA MET A 169 -8.96 15.87 12.83
C MET A 169 -10.41 15.87 12.32
N PRO A 170 -11.43 15.79 13.20
CA PRO A 170 -12.83 15.80 12.78
C PRO A 170 -13.20 17.00 11.90
N ALA A 171 -12.66 18.18 12.21
CA ALA A 171 -12.84 19.38 11.40
C ALA A 171 -12.29 19.20 9.96
N THR A 172 -11.11 18.60 9.83
CA THR A 172 -10.52 18.27 8.53
C THR A 172 -11.34 17.22 7.78
N GLY A 173 -11.85 16.20 8.48
CA GLY A 173 -12.75 15.20 7.90
C GLY A 173 -14.02 15.83 7.33
N GLN A 174 -14.64 16.76 8.05
CA GLN A 174 -15.81 17.52 7.58
C GLN A 174 -15.50 18.39 6.35
N GLN A 175 -14.33 19.05 6.33
CA GLN A 175 -13.90 19.85 5.18
C GLN A 175 -13.79 19.01 3.91
N TYR A 176 -13.29 17.79 4.03
CA TYR A 176 -13.19 16.82 2.94
C TYR A 176 -14.45 15.97 2.71
N ASN A 177 -15.54 16.22 3.46
CA ASN A 177 -16.82 15.50 3.35
C ASN A 177 -16.66 13.99 3.56
N LEU A 178 -15.73 13.63 4.44
CA LEU A 178 -15.58 12.25 4.89
C LEU A 178 -16.77 11.89 5.79
N GLN A 179 -17.18 10.62 5.73
CA GLN A 179 -18.12 10.08 6.69
C GLN A 179 -17.38 9.87 8.02
N ILE A 180 -17.85 10.56 9.07
CA ILE A 180 -17.28 10.57 10.42
C ILE A 180 -18.28 10.08 11.45
#